data_AF-A0A194XB31-F1
#
_entry.id   AF-A0A194XB31-F1
#
_cell.length_a   1.000
_cell.length_b   1.000
_cell.length_c   1.000
_cell.angle_alpha   90.00
_cell.angle_beta   90.00
_cell.angle_gamma   90.00
#
_symmetry.space_group_name_H-M   'P 1'
#
loop_
_entity.id
_entity.type
_entity.pdbx_description
1 polymer ?
#
loop_
_entity_poly.entity_id
_entity_poly.type
_entity_poly.pdbx_seq_one_letter_code
_entity_poly.pdbx_strand_id
1 'polypeptide(L)'
;MNGNPLFTPPGGQGGMDGADAQTMAAVKSMQYLMESCPGKTAVSGVMGFALGGAFGLFMASMSYDTPLSTNPNATAIQSLPLREQLRAGFKDMGSRSYSSAKNFGKVGAIFAGTECCIEGFRAKNDLKNGVIAGCITGGVLAAPAGPQAAALGCAGFAAFSLAIDAYMRRPSEED
;
A
#
# COMPACT_ATOMS: atom_id res chain seq x y z
N MET A 1 4.76 9.87 -19.38
CA MET A 1 6.10 10.47 -19.58
C MET A 1 6.13 11.87 -19.00
N ASN A 2 6.53 12.00 -17.74
CA ASN A 2 7.16 13.19 -17.19
C ASN A 2 7.99 12.69 -15.99
N GLY A 3 9.27 13.04 -15.96
CA GLY A 3 10.30 12.35 -15.19
C GLY A 3 10.17 12.48 -13.69
N ASN A 4 10.29 11.36 -13.00
CA ASN A 4 10.87 11.31 -11.66
C ASN A 4 11.44 9.90 -11.42
N PRO A 5 12.77 9.71 -11.27
CA PRO A 5 13.34 8.39 -11.00
C PRO A 5 13.19 8.09 -9.50
N LEU A 6 12.02 7.62 -9.07
CA LEU A 6 11.79 7.22 -7.67
C LEU A 6 12.32 5.80 -7.35
N PHE A 7 13.25 5.28 -8.15
CA PHE A 7 13.84 3.96 -7.95
C PHE A 7 15.35 4.01 -8.15
N THR A 8 16.04 4.62 -7.19
CA THR A 8 17.47 4.39 -6.99
C THR A 8 17.59 3.12 -6.13
N PRO A 9 18.11 2.00 -6.65
CA PRO A 9 18.30 0.80 -5.84
C PRO A 9 19.34 1.08 -4.73
N PRO A 10 19.16 0.55 -3.51
CA PRO A 10 20.08 0.78 -2.42
C PRO A 10 21.32 -0.09 -2.60
N GLY A 11 22.45 0.51 -2.98
CA GLY A 11 23.73 -0.20 -3.00
C GLY A 11 24.87 0.53 -3.71
N GLY A 12 25.77 1.12 -2.92
CA GLY A 12 27.21 1.13 -3.20
C GLY A 12 27.73 2.09 -4.27
N GLN A 13 28.28 3.22 -3.83
CA GLN A 13 29.41 3.87 -4.50
C GLN A 13 30.61 2.91 -4.56
N GLY A 14 31.05 2.54 -5.76
CA GLY A 14 32.29 1.79 -5.99
C GLY A 14 32.30 1.18 -7.38
N GLY A 15 33.27 1.58 -8.21
CA GLY A 15 33.25 1.37 -9.66
C GLY A 15 33.22 -0.08 -10.15
N MET A 16 32.66 -0.26 -11.35
CA MET A 16 32.84 -1.46 -12.17
C MET A 16 32.42 -1.15 -13.63
N ASP A 17 33.30 -0.45 -14.35
CA ASP A 17 33.30 -0.33 -15.80
C ASP A 17 33.33 -1.73 -16.46
N GLY A 18 32.25 -2.12 -17.14
CA GLY A 18 32.21 -3.30 -18.00
C GLY A 18 30.98 -4.20 -17.86
N ALA A 19 30.15 -4.00 -16.84
CA ALA A 19 28.85 -4.67 -16.72
C ALA A 19 27.71 -3.85 -17.37
N ASP A 20 28.01 -2.70 -17.96
CA ASP A 20 27.05 -1.62 -18.16
C ASP A 20 26.08 -1.86 -19.32
N ALA A 21 26.47 -2.53 -20.40
CA ALA A 21 25.55 -2.77 -21.52
C ALA A 21 24.52 -3.86 -21.23
N GLN A 22 24.95 -4.98 -20.64
CA GLN A 22 24.06 -6.08 -20.26
C GLN A 22 23.23 -5.72 -19.02
N THR A 23 23.81 -5.03 -18.05
CA THR A 23 23.09 -4.60 -16.85
C THR A 23 22.17 -3.42 -17.16
N MET A 24 22.52 -2.49 -18.06
CA MET A 24 21.59 -1.45 -18.53
C MET A 24 20.49 -2.01 -19.42
N ALA A 25 20.77 -3.00 -20.27
CA ALA A 25 19.72 -3.70 -21.03
C ALA A 25 18.79 -4.49 -20.11
N ALA A 26 19.34 -5.17 -19.09
CA ALA A 26 18.59 -5.86 -18.06
C ALA A 26 17.77 -4.88 -17.21
N VAL A 27 18.35 -3.75 -16.79
CA VAL A 27 17.66 -2.69 -16.04
C VAL A 27 16.59 -2.05 -16.90
N LYS A 28 16.82 -1.80 -18.19
CA LYS A 28 15.79 -1.28 -19.10
C LYS A 28 14.65 -2.27 -19.32
N SER A 29 14.96 -3.57 -19.40
CA SER A 29 13.95 -4.62 -19.47
C SER A 29 13.16 -4.73 -18.14
N MET A 30 13.83 -4.55 -17.00
CA MET A 30 13.20 -4.52 -15.68
C MET A 30 12.40 -3.25 -15.44
N GLN A 31 12.85 -2.10 -15.94
CA GLN A 31 12.13 -0.83 -15.91
C GLN A 31 10.89 -0.91 -16.77
N TYR A 32 10.97 -1.51 -17.96
CA TYR A 32 9.80 -1.74 -18.80
C TYR A 32 8.77 -2.65 -18.10
N LEU A 33 9.24 -3.70 -17.41
CA LEU A 33 8.37 -4.56 -16.60
C LEU A 33 7.80 -3.82 -15.38
N MET A 34 8.58 -2.98 -14.70
CA MET A 34 8.12 -2.19 -13.54
C MET A 34 7.22 -1.01 -13.92
N GLU A 35 7.37 -0.45 -15.12
CA GLU A 35 6.50 0.60 -15.65
C GLU A 35 5.22 0.04 -16.27
N SER A 36 5.16 -1.27 -16.55
CA SER A 36 3.94 -1.92 -17.01
C SER A 36 2.84 -1.87 -15.94
N CYS A 37 1.57 -1.78 -16.35
CA CYS A 37 0.46 -1.77 -15.39
C CYS A 37 0.44 -2.98 -14.44
N PRO A 38 0.72 -4.22 -14.89
CA PRO A 38 0.88 -5.35 -13.99
C PRO A 38 2.04 -5.17 -13.01
N GLY A 39 3.17 -4.61 -13.47
CA GLY A 39 4.34 -4.32 -12.63
C GLY A 39 4.06 -3.27 -11.57
N LYS A 40 3.54 -2.10 -11.96
CA LYS A 40 3.12 -1.04 -11.02
C LYS A 40 2.12 -1.56 -9.99
N THR A 41 1.14 -2.35 -10.42
CA THR A 41 0.13 -2.97 -9.55
C THR A 41 0.75 -3.96 -8.56
N ALA A 42 1.66 -4.81 -9.02
CA ALA A 42 2.32 -5.79 -8.16
C ALA A 42 3.22 -5.10 -7.13
N VAL A 43 4.05 -4.14 -7.56
CA VAL A 43 4.96 -3.41 -6.67
C VAL A 43 4.17 -2.61 -5.62
N SER A 44 3.17 -1.84 -6.04
CA SER A 44 2.31 -1.09 -5.10
C SER A 44 1.53 -2.00 -4.15
N GLY A 45 1.05 -3.15 -4.63
CA GLY A 45 0.39 -4.15 -3.81
C GLY A 45 1.31 -4.75 -2.75
N VAL A 46 2.55 -5.10 -3.12
CA VAL A 46 3.56 -5.61 -2.17
C VAL A 46 3.97 -4.55 -1.17
N MET A 47 4.19 -3.31 -1.62
CA MET A 47 4.53 -2.19 -0.73
C MET A 47 3.39 -1.91 0.25
N GLY A 48 2.14 -1.88 -0.23
CA GLY A 48 0.95 -1.75 0.61
C GLY A 48 0.81 -2.91 1.60
N PHE A 49 1.08 -4.14 1.17
CA PHE A 49 1.04 -5.31 2.05
C PHE A 49 2.09 -5.22 3.16
N ALA A 50 3.33 -4.84 2.84
CA ALA A 50 4.40 -4.67 3.82
C ALA A 50 4.05 -3.58 4.85
N LEU A 51 3.63 -2.40 4.37
CA LEU A 51 3.22 -1.29 5.23
C LEU A 51 2.01 -1.66 6.10
N GLY A 52 1.01 -2.33 5.54
CA GLY A 52 -0.16 -2.79 6.28
C GLY A 52 0.14 -3.89 7.30
N GLY A 53 1.12 -4.75 7.03
CA GLY A 53 1.59 -5.77 7.97
C GLY A 53 2.28 -5.15 9.18
N ALA A 54 3.19 -4.20 8.93
CA ALA A 54 3.86 -3.45 10.00
C ALA A 54 2.85 -2.64 10.83
N PHE A 55 1.96 -1.90 10.17
CA PHE A 55 0.90 -1.14 10.84
C PHE A 55 -0.06 -2.04 11.63
N GLY A 56 -0.44 -3.19 11.05
CA GLY A 56 -1.33 -4.15 11.71
C GLY A 56 -0.70 -4.84 12.92
N LEU A 57 0.60 -5.14 12.86
CA LEU A 57 1.34 -5.69 14.00
C LEU A 57 1.45 -4.65 15.12
N PHE A 58 1.73 -3.40 14.77
CA PHE A 58 1.79 -2.28 15.72
C PHE A 58 0.43 -2.00 16.39
N MET A 59 -0.66 -2.00 15.63
CA MET A 59 -2.00 -1.88 16.19
C MET A 59 -2.36 -3.08 17.08
N ALA A 60 -1.95 -4.29 16.68
CA ALA A 60 -2.16 -5.48 17.50
C ALA A 60 -1.38 -5.41 18.82
N SER A 61 -0.14 -4.90 18.83
CA SER A 61 0.63 -4.72 20.06
C SER A 61 -0.01 -3.70 21.00
N MET A 62 -0.49 -2.56 20.49
CA MET A 62 -1.20 -1.57 21.32
C MET A 62 -2.51 -2.13 21.92
N SER A 63 -3.22 -2.98 21.17
CA SER A 63 -4.44 -3.62 21.66
C SER A 63 -4.19 -4.75 22.68
N TYR A 64 -2.94 -5.22 22.80
CA TYR A 64 -2.54 -6.23 23.77
C TYR A 64 -2.11 -5.62 25.12
N ASP A 65 -1.69 -4.35 25.13
CA ASP A 65 -1.36 -3.58 26.34
C ASP A 65 -2.61 -3.06 27.08
N THR A 66 -3.79 -3.04 26.44
CA THR A 66 -5.03 -2.57 27.07
C THR A 66 -5.66 -3.65 27.96
N PRO A 67 -6.03 -3.35 29.21
CA PRO A 67 -6.43 -4.35 30.19
C PRO A 67 -7.63 -5.18 29.70
N LEU A 68 -7.45 -6.48 29.89
CA LEU A 68 -8.28 -7.65 29.56
C LEU A 68 -9.80 -7.60 29.84
N SER A 69 -10.35 -6.48 30.31
CA SER A 69 -11.76 -6.36 30.72
C SER A 69 -12.74 -6.09 29.59
N THR A 70 -12.27 -5.65 28.41
CA THR A 70 -13.14 -5.28 27.28
C THR A 70 -13.19 -6.30 26.14
N ASN A 71 -12.36 -7.34 26.17
CA ASN A 71 -12.34 -8.37 25.12
C ASN A 71 -12.83 -9.74 25.66
N PRO A 72 -14.04 -10.20 25.30
CA PRO A 72 -14.60 -11.48 25.77
C PRO A 72 -13.82 -12.73 25.31
N ASN A 73 -12.88 -12.61 24.37
CA ASN A 73 -11.97 -13.71 24.01
C ASN A 73 -10.74 -13.81 24.93
N ALA A 74 -10.45 -12.78 25.73
CA ALA A 74 -9.24 -12.74 26.54
C ALA A 74 -9.39 -13.47 27.89
N THR A 75 -10.62 -13.59 28.40
CA THR A 75 -10.97 -14.45 29.56
C THR A 75 -10.85 -15.94 29.25
N ALA A 76 -11.09 -16.36 28.01
CA ALA A 76 -10.88 -17.75 27.59
C ALA A 76 -9.39 -18.12 27.52
N ILE A 77 -8.53 -17.17 27.13
CA ILE A 77 -7.08 -17.37 26.98
C ILE A 77 -6.39 -17.48 28.34
N GLN A 78 -6.81 -16.72 29.37
CA GLN A 78 -6.16 -16.72 30.69
C GLN A 78 -6.18 -18.07 31.42
N SER A 79 -7.12 -18.95 31.10
CA SER A 79 -7.24 -20.25 31.77
C SER A 79 -6.26 -21.31 31.27
N LEU A 80 -5.48 -21.01 30.22
CA LEU A 80 -4.51 -21.94 29.62
C LEU A 80 -3.07 -21.58 30.03
N PRO A 81 -2.12 -22.56 30.04
CA PRO A 81 -0.72 -22.33 30.40
C PRO A 81 -0.09 -21.19 29.58
N LEU A 82 0.87 -20.46 30.16
CA LEU A 82 1.52 -19.30 29.53
C LEU A 82 2.05 -19.59 28.10
N ARG A 83 2.43 -20.84 27.83
CA ARG A 83 2.85 -21.27 26.48
C ARG A 83 1.69 -21.26 25.46
N GLU A 84 0.50 -21.68 25.87
CA GLU A 84 -0.69 -21.63 25.02
C GLU A 84 -1.20 -20.20 24.86
N GLN A 85 -1.12 -19.36 25.89
CA GLN A 85 -1.49 -17.93 25.80
C GLN A 85 -0.61 -17.18 24.84
N LEU A 86 0.71 -17.39 24.92
CA LEU A 86 1.64 -16.81 23.97
C LEU A 86 1.39 -17.34 22.57
N ARG A 87 1.17 -18.65 22.40
CA ARG A 87 0.88 -19.24 21.08
C ARG A 87 -0.41 -18.71 20.47
N ALA A 88 -1.47 -18.61 21.26
CA ALA A 88 -2.76 -18.08 20.83
C ALA A 88 -2.67 -16.57 20.55
N GLY A 89 -1.92 -15.82 21.36
CA GLY A 89 -1.72 -14.40 21.16
C GLY A 89 -0.87 -14.06 19.94
N PHE A 90 0.22 -14.78 19.71
CA PHE A 90 0.98 -14.67 18.46
C PHE A 90 0.13 -15.03 17.24
N LYS A 91 -0.74 -16.04 17.35
CA LYS A 91 -1.67 -16.41 16.27
C LYS A 91 -2.71 -15.32 16.00
N ASP A 92 -3.26 -14.69 17.04
CA ASP A 92 -4.22 -13.60 16.90
C ASP A 92 -3.56 -12.32 16.35
N MET A 93 -2.41 -11.92 16.91
CA MET A 93 -1.60 -10.80 16.40
C MET A 93 -1.23 -11.00 14.93
N GLY A 94 -0.77 -12.20 14.56
CA GLY A 94 -0.44 -12.55 13.18
C GLY A 94 -1.67 -12.51 12.26
N SER A 95 -2.81 -13.03 12.71
CA SER A 95 -4.07 -13.00 11.95
C SER A 95 -4.54 -11.56 11.68
N ARG A 96 -4.48 -10.70 12.70
CA ARG A 96 -4.84 -9.27 12.58
C ARG A 96 -3.88 -8.52 11.67
N SER A 97 -2.57 -8.71 11.85
CA SER A 97 -1.54 -8.12 10.99
C SER A 97 -1.71 -8.57 9.53
N TYR A 98 -1.97 -9.86 9.29
CA TYR A 98 -2.21 -10.39 7.95
C TYR A 98 -3.48 -9.82 7.30
N SER A 99 -4.56 -9.68 8.07
CA SER A 99 -5.80 -9.04 7.59
C SER A 99 -5.54 -7.59 7.17
N SER A 100 -4.83 -6.82 8.00
CA SER A 100 -4.42 -5.44 7.67
C SER A 100 -3.54 -5.41 6.43
N ALA A 101 -2.49 -6.23 6.36
CA ALA A 101 -1.62 -6.34 5.20
C ALA A 101 -2.40 -6.61 3.91
N LYS A 102 -3.35 -7.55 3.95
CA LYS A 102 -4.22 -7.87 2.81
C LYS A 102 -5.08 -6.68 2.37
N ASN A 103 -5.61 -5.91 3.31
CA ASN A 103 -6.44 -4.75 3.00
C ASN A 103 -5.63 -3.61 2.38
N PHE A 104 -4.47 -3.27 2.95
CA PHE A 104 -3.59 -2.23 2.39
C PHE A 104 -2.97 -2.66 1.06
N GLY A 105 -2.62 -3.94 0.89
CA GLY A 105 -2.18 -4.47 -0.39
C GLY A 105 -3.25 -4.37 -1.48
N LYS A 106 -4.52 -4.67 -1.15
CA LYS A 106 -5.66 -4.48 -2.07
C LYS A 106 -5.83 -3.01 -2.46
N VAL A 107 -5.79 -2.11 -1.49
CA VAL A 107 -5.90 -0.66 -1.74
C VAL A 107 -4.79 -0.20 -2.70
N GLY A 108 -3.53 -0.54 -2.40
CA GLY A 108 -2.38 -0.16 -3.21
C GLY A 108 -2.45 -0.72 -4.64
N ALA A 109 -2.80 -2.00 -4.77
CA ALA A 109 -2.93 -2.66 -6.07
C ALA A 109 -4.06 -2.05 -6.92
N ILE A 110 -5.25 -1.83 -6.35
CA ILE A 110 -6.38 -1.27 -7.09
C ILE A 110 -6.09 0.18 -7.47
N PHE A 111 -5.50 0.97 -6.57
CA PHE A 111 -5.17 2.36 -6.84
C PHE A 111 -4.17 2.49 -8.01
N ALA A 112 -3.01 1.84 -7.90
CA ALA A 112 -1.98 1.92 -8.94
C ALA A 112 -2.41 1.26 -10.25
N GLY A 113 -3.17 0.17 -10.18
CA GLY A 113 -3.72 -0.49 -11.37
C GLY A 113 -4.73 0.39 -12.09
N THR A 114 -5.63 1.03 -11.35
CA THR A 114 -6.64 1.94 -11.92
C THR A 114 -5.98 3.19 -12.50
N GLU A 115 -5.01 3.77 -11.80
CA GLU A 115 -4.23 4.90 -12.30
C GLU A 115 -3.53 4.52 -13.61
N CYS A 116 -2.80 3.40 -13.65
CA CYS A 116 -2.09 2.98 -14.86
C CYS A 116 -3.03 2.72 -16.04
N CYS A 117 -4.20 2.10 -15.80
CA CYS A 117 -5.22 1.94 -16.84
C CYS A 117 -5.72 3.29 -17.37
N ILE A 118 -5.99 4.26 -16.49
CA ILE A 118 -6.45 5.60 -16.89
C ILE A 118 -5.34 6.34 -17.64
N GLU A 119 -4.10 6.26 -17.19
CA GLU A 119 -2.93 6.83 -17.88
C GLU A 119 -2.78 6.24 -19.29
N GLY A 120 -2.92 4.92 -19.42
CA GLY A 120 -2.87 4.23 -20.71
C GLY A 120 -3.97 4.69 -21.67
N PHE A 121 -5.17 5.00 -21.16
CA PHE A 121 -6.29 5.49 -21.98
C PHE A 121 -6.21 7.00 -22.30
N ARG A 122 -5.75 7.85 -21.38
CA ARG A 122 -5.72 9.32 -21.57
C ARG A 122 -4.37 9.88 -22.03
N ALA A 123 -3.30 9.10 -21.96
CA ALA A 123 -1.92 9.50 -22.26
C ALA A 123 -1.45 10.79 -21.53
N LYS A 124 -2.06 11.12 -20.38
CA LYS A 124 -1.73 12.27 -19.52
C LYS A 124 -1.62 11.82 -18.08
N ASN A 125 -0.68 12.38 -17.30
CA ASN A 125 -0.58 12.19 -15.85
C ASN A 125 -0.91 13.52 -15.13
N ASP A 126 -2.19 13.72 -14.82
CA ASP A 126 -2.69 14.93 -14.15
C ASP A 126 -3.35 14.58 -12.82
N LEU A 127 -3.49 15.56 -11.92
CA LEU A 127 -4.24 15.46 -10.65
C LEU A 127 -5.62 14.78 -10.81
N LYS A 128 -6.26 14.98 -11.95
CA LYS A 128 -7.58 14.37 -12.26
C LYS A 128 -7.49 12.85 -12.33
N ASN A 129 -6.38 12.27 -12.76
CA ASN A 129 -6.22 10.82 -12.83
C ASN A 129 -6.12 10.22 -11.43
N GLY A 130 -5.35 10.82 -10.53
CA GLY A 130 -5.25 10.40 -9.14
C GLY A 130 -6.59 10.50 -8.40
N VAL A 131 -7.34 11.59 -8.62
CA VAL A 131 -8.69 11.76 -8.04
C VAL A 131 -9.68 10.71 -8.56
N ILE A 132 -9.69 10.45 -9.87
CA ILE A 132 -10.59 9.44 -10.46
C ILE A 132 -10.18 8.04 -10.02
N ALA A 133 -8.88 7.71 -10.01
CA ALA A 133 -8.37 6.45 -9.52
C ALA A 133 -8.70 6.25 -8.04
N GLY A 134 -8.57 7.30 -7.22
CA GLY A 134 -8.97 7.33 -5.82
C GLY A 134 -10.47 7.05 -5.66
N CYS A 135 -11.33 7.78 -6.38
CA CYS A 135 -12.77 7.55 -6.33
C CYS A 135 -13.16 6.11 -6.72
N ILE A 136 -12.60 5.59 -7.81
CA ILE A 136 -12.88 4.23 -8.27
C ILE A 136 -12.41 3.22 -7.23
N THR A 137 -11.20 3.38 -6.70
CA THR A 137 -10.63 2.48 -5.68
C THR A 137 -11.49 2.48 -4.42
N GLY A 138 -11.82 3.65 -3.88
CA GLY A 138 -12.65 3.78 -2.69
C GLY A 138 -14.08 3.28 -2.90
N GLY A 139 -14.66 3.55 -4.07
CA GLY A 139 -16.00 3.09 -4.45
C GLY A 139 -16.06 1.56 -4.60
N VAL A 140 -15.09 0.95 -5.27
CA VAL A 140 -15.03 -0.51 -5.47
C VAL A 140 -14.80 -1.24 -4.15
N LEU A 141 -13.91 -0.71 -3.29
CA LEU A 141 -13.64 -1.31 -1.99
C LEU A 141 -14.83 -1.24 -1.03
N ALA A 142 -15.61 -0.16 -1.09
CA ALA A 142 -16.77 0.04 -0.24
C ALA A 142 -18.09 -0.48 -0.84
N ALA A 143 -18.10 -0.88 -2.12
CA ALA A 143 -19.28 -1.41 -2.80
C ALA A 143 -19.98 -2.57 -2.07
N PRO A 144 -19.26 -3.54 -1.45
CA PRO A 144 -19.91 -4.61 -0.69
C PRO A 144 -20.67 -4.12 0.55
N ALA A 145 -20.35 -2.94 1.07
CA ALA A 145 -21.04 -2.33 2.22
C ALA A 145 -22.27 -1.48 1.82
N GLY A 146 -22.61 -1.44 0.52
CA GLY A 146 -23.78 -0.76 -0.01
C GLY A 146 -23.47 0.55 -0.77
N PRO A 147 -24.47 1.14 -1.45
CA PRO A 147 -24.26 2.29 -2.33
C PRO A 147 -23.87 3.57 -1.58
N GLN A 148 -24.37 3.77 -0.36
CA GLN A 148 -23.98 4.92 0.48
C GLN A 148 -22.52 4.82 0.91
N ALA A 149 -22.06 3.62 1.29
CA ALA A 149 -20.68 3.36 1.63
C ALA A 149 -19.77 3.53 0.41
N ALA A 150 -20.20 3.09 -0.78
CA ALA A 150 -19.47 3.31 -2.04
C ALA A 150 -19.32 4.80 -2.38
N ALA A 151 -20.38 5.59 -2.21
CA ALA A 151 -20.33 7.04 -2.45
C ALA A 151 -19.39 7.74 -1.46
N LEU A 152 -19.48 7.40 -0.18
CA LEU A 152 -18.58 7.90 0.86
C LEU A 152 -17.13 7.49 0.60
N GLY A 153 -16.91 6.22 0.23
CA GLY A 153 -15.60 5.66 -0.11
C GLY A 153 -14.98 6.37 -1.30
N CYS A 154 -15.74 6.58 -2.38
CA CYS A 154 -15.28 7.37 -3.52
C CYS A 154 -14.90 8.79 -3.10
N ALA A 155 -15.77 9.51 -2.38
CA ALA A 155 -15.49 10.88 -1.98
C ALA A 155 -14.25 10.99 -1.08
N GLY A 156 -14.12 10.09 -0.09
CA GLY A 156 -12.99 10.07 0.83
C GLY A 156 -11.66 9.76 0.13
N PHE A 157 -11.61 8.72 -0.69
CA PHE A 157 -10.39 8.37 -1.42
C PHE A 157 -10.05 9.40 -2.50
N ALA A 158 -11.04 9.98 -3.18
CA ALA A 158 -10.82 11.07 -4.14
C ALA A 158 -10.21 12.31 -3.46
N ALA A 159 -10.74 12.70 -2.31
CA ALA A 159 -10.21 13.83 -1.54
C ALA A 159 -8.79 13.54 -1.01
N PHE A 160 -8.54 12.33 -0.51
CA PHE A 160 -7.21 11.92 -0.06
C PHE A 160 -6.19 11.93 -1.20
N SER A 161 -6.54 11.37 -2.36
CA SER A 161 -5.68 11.40 -3.55
C SER A 161 -5.41 12.81 -4.03
N LEU A 162 -6.43 13.68 -4.07
CA LEU A 162 -6.24 15.10 -4.39
C LEU A 162 -5.23 15.77 -3.44
N ALA A 163 -5.38 15.54 -2.13
CA ALA A 163 -4.53 16.16 -1.12
C ALA A 163 -3.07 15.70 -1.25
N ILE A 164 -2.85 14.39 -1.46
CA ILE A 164 -1.51 13.82 -1.64
C ILE A 164 -0.89 14.32 -2.95
N ASP A 165 -1.62 14.30 -4.07
CA ASP A 165 -1.10 14.78 -5.35
C ASP A 165 -0.82 16.29 -5.33
N ALA A 166 -1.65 17.08 -4.65
CA ALA A 166 -1.41 18.51 -4.46
C ALA A 166 -0.17 18.74 -3.58
N TYR A 167 -0.01 17.95 -2.51
CA TYR A 167 1.15 18.03 -1.63
C TYR A 167 2.45 17.65 -2.36
N MET A 168 2.45 16.60 -3.17
CA MET A 168 3.65 16.18 -3.92
C MET A 168 4.02 17.13 -5.06
N ARG A 169 3.06 17.91 -5.57
CA ARG A 169 3.26 18.86 -6.67
C ARG A 169 3.56 20.30 -6.21
N ARG A 170 3.53 20.57 -4.91
CA ARG A 170 3.96 21.87 -4.39
C ARG A 170 5.48 21.98 -4.60
N PRO A 171 5.99 23.07 -5.21
CA PRO A 171 7.43 23.30 -5.20
C PRO A 171 7.88 23.42 -3.74
N SER A 172 8.98 22.74 -3.38
CA SER A 172 9.65 23.00 -2.11
C SER A 172 10.09 24.45 -2.10
N GLU A 173 9.53 25.25 -1.20
CA GLU A 173 10.09 26.56 -0.88
C GLU A 173 11.55 26.31 -0.46
N GLU A 174 12.48 26.86 -1.24
CA GLU A 174 13.91 26.86 -0.97
C GLU A 174 14.16 27.61 0.36
N ASP A 175 14.65 26.90 1.37
CA ASP A 175 15.43 27.46 2.49
C ASP A 175 16.93 27.27 2.20
#